data_AF-A0A380NWA4-F1
#
_entry.id   AF-A0A380NWA4-F1
#
_cell.length_a   1.000
_cell.length_b   1.000
_cell.length_c   1.000
_cell.angle_alpha   90.00
_cell.angle_beta   90.00
_cell.angle_gamma   90.00
#
_symmetry.space_group_name_H-M   'P 1'
#
loop_
_entity.id
_entity.type
_entity.pdbx_description
1 polymer ?
#
loop_
_entity_poly.entity_id
_entity_poly.type
_entity_poly.pdbx_seq_one_letter_code
_entity_poly.pdbx_strand_id
1 'polypeptide(L)'
;MGAGSWGTALATVVAENGHTVALWTHKPAQAEFINTNHLNPDYLGDNPINPGVVATADMLDAVTGAEIVVSVVPTKATREVAAKLADVLKELGDQKSSWWVQLRD
;
A
#
# COMPACT_ATOMS: atom_id res chain seq x y z
N MET A 1 0.60 -2.69 3.67
CA MET A 1 -0.57 -2.14 4.41
C MET A 1 -0.13 -1.52 5.73
N GLY A 2 -0.09 -0.19 5.81
CA GLY A 2 0.15 0.57 7.04
C GLY A 2 1.42 1.43 6.99
N ALA A 3 1.27 2.75 6.87
CA ALA A 3 2.37 3.72 6.87
C ALA A 3 2.82 4.16 8.29
N GLY A 4 2.95 3.20 9.20
CA GLY A 4 3.59 3.41 10.51
C GLY A 4 5.12 3.31 10.42
N SER A 5 5.81 3.34 11.56
CA SER A 5 7.29 3.32 11.61
C SER A 5 7.86 2.11 10.87
N TRP A 6 7.40 0.91 11.24
CA TRP A 6 7.84 -0.34 10.61
C TRP A 6 7.42 -0.46 9.15
N GLY A 7 6.21 -0.05 8.80
CA GLY A 7 5.76 -0.14 7.42
C GLY A 7 6.50 0.80 6.48
N THR A 8 6.85 1.98 6.96
CA THR A 8 7.65 2.96 6.20
C THR A 8 9.10 2.46 6.04
N ALA A 9 9.70 1.94 7.12
CA ALA A 9 11.05 1.38 7.06
C ALA A 9 11.13 0.16 6.13
N LEU A 10 10.19 -0.79 6.25
CA LEU A 10 10.14 -1.96 5.37
C LEU A 10 9.91 -1.57 3.91
N ALA A 11 9.01 -0.63 3.64
CA ALA A 11 8.77 -0.14 2.29
C ALA A 11 10.06 0.45 1.67
N THR A 12 10.80 1.23 2.46
CA THR A 12 12.08 1.82 2.06
C THR A 12 13.11 0.74 1.73
N VAL A 13 13.30 -0.26 2.61
CA VAL A 13 14.25 -1.36 2.38
C VAL A 13 13.86 -2.19 1.16
N VAL A 14 12.56 -2.49 0.96
CA VAL A 14 12.10 -3.24 -0.22
C VAL A 14 12.37 -2.45 -1.50
N ALA A 15 12.14 -1.14 -1.49
CA ALA A 15 12.43 -0.28 -2.63
C ALA A 15 13.93 -0.14 -2.91
N GLU A 16 14.78 -0.10 -1.88
CA GLU A 16 16.24 -0.15 -2.02
C GLU A 16 16.73 -1.43 -2.72
N ASN A 17 15.97 -2.52 -2.60
CA ASN A 17 16.25 -3.78 -3.30
C ASN A 17 15.67 -3.84 -4.73
N GLY A 18 15.26 -2.69 -5.29
CA GLY A 18 14.88 -2.58 -6.71
C GLY A 18 13.41 -2.90 -7.01
N HIS A 19 12.56 -2.98 -5.99
CA HIS A 19 11.12 -3.21 -6.16
C HIS A 19 10.32 -1.91 -6.09
N THR A 20 9.24 -1.82 -6.88
CA THR A 20 8.25 -0.74 -6.71
C THR A 20 7.34 -1.07 -5.53
N VAL A 21 7.15 -0.11 -4.61
CA VAL A 21 6.36 -0.36 -3.39
C VAL A 21 5.22 0.65 -3.27
N ALA A 22 3.99 0.14 -3.17
CA ALA A 22 2.85 0.94 -2.74
C ALA A 22 2.71 0.91 -1.21
N LEU A 23 2.72 2.07 -0.56
CA LEU A 23 2.58 2.21 0.88
C LEU A 23 1.20 2.78 1.25
N TRP A 24 0.28 1.87 1.61
CA TRP A 24 -1.06 2.29 2.03
C TRP A 24 -1.09 2.94 3.43
N THR A 25 -1.81 4.06 3.54
CA THR A 25 -2.23 4.70 4.79
C THR A 25 -3.73 5.03 4.77
N HIS A 26 -4.38 5.08 5.93
CA HIS A 26 -5.78 5.54 6.02
C HIS A 26 -5.90 7.08 6.07
N LYS A 27 -4.78 7.81 6.03
CA LYS A 27 -4.73 9.27 6.14
C LYS A 27 -4.29 9.88 4.80
N PRO A 28 -5.19 10.45 3.99
CA PRO A 28 -4.83 11.05 2.69
C PRO A 28 -3.71 12.09 2.78
N ALA A 29 -3.76 12.98 3.77
CA ALA A 29 -2.72 13.99 3.99
C ALA A 29 -1.34 13.38 4.27
N GLN A 30 -1.27 12.21 4.91
CA GLN A 30 -0.01 11.52 5.14
C GLN A 30 0.55 10.95 3.82
N ALA A 31 -0.31 10.38 2.97
CA ALA A 31 0.11 9.86 1.67
C ALA A 31 0.67 10.99 0.79
N GLU A 32 -0.05 12.11 0.70
CA GLU A 32 0.38 13.30 -0.04
C GLU A 32 1.71 13.84 0.48
N PHE A 33 1.87 13.94 1.81
CA PHE A 33 3.10 14.41 2.41
C PHE A 33 4.28 13.48 2.09
N ILE A 34 4.11 12.17 2.20
CA ILE A 34 5.14 11.18 1.87
C ILE A 34 5.54 11.30 0.39
N ASN A 35 4.57 11.40 -0.52
CA ASN A 35 4.87 11.50 -1.95
C ASN A 35 5.56 12.81 -2.33
N THR A 36 5.28 13.89 -1.60
CA THR A 36 5.87 15.21 -1.88
C THR A 36 7.27 15.34 -1.29
N ASN A 37 7.46 14.85 -0.06
CA ASN A 37 8.66 15.13 0.73
C ASN A 37 9.59 13.92 0.88
N HIS A 38 9.12 12.72 0.53
CA HIS A 38 9.80 11.46 0.81
C HIS A 38 10.23 11.32 2.27
N LEU A 39 9.35 11.73 3.19
CA LEU A 39 9.53 11.70 4.63
C LEU A 39 8.22 11.29 5.32
N ASN A 40 8.32 10.70 6.51
CA ASN A 40 7.17 10.39 7.36
C ASN A 40 7.46 10.77 8.82
N PRO A 41 7.49 12.07 9.14
CA PRO A 41 8.05 12.57 10.40
C PRO A 41 7.36 12.00 11.65
N ASP A 42 6.04 11.82 11.60
CA ASP A 42 5.24 11.25 12.70
C ASP A 42 5.64 9.82 13.08
N TYR A 43 6.33 9.10 12.19
CA TYR A 43 6.59 7.67 12.34
C TYR A 43 8.05 7.26 12.12
N LEU A 44 8.81 7.97 11.29
CA LEU A 44 10.21 7.69 10.97
C LEU A 44 11.12 8.92 11.12
N GLY A 45 10.60 10.02 11.68
CA GLY A 45 11.36 11.26 11.85
C GLY A 45 11.89 11.80 10.53
N ASP A 46 13.13 12.27 10.54
CA ASP A 46 13.79 12.87 9.38
C ASP A 46 14.50 11.84 8.47
N ASN A 47 14.24 10.53 8.68
CA ASN A 47 14.83 9.51 7.82
C ASN A 47 14.15 9.51 6.44
N PRO A 48 14.93 9.56 5.34
CA PRO A 48 14.39 9.59 4.00
C PRO A 48 13.70 8.27 3.65
N ILE A 49 12.62 8.39 2.89
CA ILE A 49 11.92 7.27 2.25
C ILE A 49 12.47 7.15 0.84
N ASN A 50 12.71 5.91 0.40
CA ASN A 50 13.20 5.67 -0.95
C ASN A 50 12.17 6.19 -2.00
N PRO A 51 12.59 6.91 -3.06
CA PRO A 51 11.69 7.43 -4.09
C PRO A 51 10.87 6.37 -4.85
N GLY A 52 11.29 5.09 -4.80
CA GLY A 52 10.52 3.95 -5.33
C GLY A 52 9.30 3.56 -4.48
N VAL A 53 9.10 4.22 -3.32
CA VAL A 53 7.90 4.08 -2.49
C VAL A 53 6.88 5.14 -2.88
N VAL A 54 5.70 4.70 -3.30
CA VAL A 54 4.55 5.56 -3.58
C VAL A 54 3.50 5.32 -2.50
N ALA A 55 3.19 6.35 -1.71
CA ALA A 55 2.14 6.27 -0.70
C ALA A 55 0.76 6.54 -1.32
N THR A 56 -0.26 5.87 -0.82
CA THR A 56 -1.65 6.08 -1.27
C THR A 56 -2.62 5.87 -0.11
N ALA A 57 -3.76 6.56 -0.18
CA ALA A 57 -4.88 6.33 0.73
C ALA A 57 -5.96 5.45 0.15
N ASP A 58 -5.87 5.13 -1.14
CA ASP A 58 -6.74 4.21 -1.82
C ASP A 58 -6.18 2.77 -1.68
N MET A 59 -6.97 1.89 -1.08
CA MET A 59 -6.57 0.50 -0.88
C MET A 59 -6.58 -0.30 -2.19
N LEU A 60 -7.46 0.02 -3.13
CA LEU A 60 -7.53 -0.62 -4.44
C LEU A 60 -6.27 -0.30 -5.23
N ASP A 61 -5.88 0.97 -5.27
CA ASP A 61 -4.63 1.43 -5.86
C ASP A 61 -3.42 0.72 -5.25
N ALA A 62 -3.35 0.64 -3.91
CA ALA A 62 -2.24 0.01 -3.20
C ALA A 62 -2.00 -1.47 -3.52
N VAL A 63 -3.03 -2.20 -3.95
CA VAL A 63 -2.95 -3.64 -4.20
C VAL A 63 -3.13 -4.00 -5.68
N THR A 64 -3.45 -3.03 -6.53
CA THR A 64 -3.54 -3.24 -7.97
C THR A 64 -2.16 -3.59 -8.53
N GLY A 65 -2.04 -4.79 -9.11
CA GLY A 65 -0.77 -5.29 -9.65
C GLY A 65 0.22 -5.79 -8.58
N ALA A 66 -0.11 -5.73 -7.29
CA ALA A 66 0.76 -6.24 -6.24
C ALA A 66 0.83 -7.79 -6.26
N GLU A 67 2.06 -8.33 -6.31
CA GLU A 67 2.30 -9.77 -6.17
C GLU A 67 2.38 -10.21 -4.70
N ILE A 68 2.82 -9.31 -3.81
CA ILE A 68 3.00 -9.55 -2.38
C ILE A 68 2.38 -8.40 -1.59
N VAL A 69 1.55 -8.74 -0.61
CA VAL A 69 0.99 -7.77 0.34
C VAL A 69 1.53 -8.05 1.74
N VAL A 70 2.27 -7.08 2.30
CA VAL A 70 2.74 -7.14 3.69
C VAL A 70 1.82 -6.31 4.58
N SER A 71 1.21 -6.94 5.59
CA SER A 71 0.36 -6.25 6.57
C SER A 71 1.13 -5.91 7.83
N VAL A 72 1.20 -4.62 8.15
CA VAL A 72 1.99 -4.04 9.26
C VAL A 72 1.15 -3.06 10.08
N VAL A 73 -0.16 -3.23 10.05
CA VAL A 73 -1.09 -2.45 10.88
C VAL A 73 -1.09 -2.96 12.32
N PRO A 74 -1.31 -2.09 13.33
CA PRO A 74 -1.39 -2.52 14.73
C PRO A 74 -2.50 -3.57 14.95
N THR A 75 -2.31 -4.47 15.91
CA THR A 75 -3.24 -5.57 16.23
C THR A 75 -4.70 -5.13 16.35
N LYS A 76 -4.94 -3.96 16.98
CA LYS A 76 -6.29 -3.41 17.16
C LYS A 76 -7.02 -3.08 15.84
N ALA A 77 -6.26 -2.76 14.78
CA ALA A 77 -6.78 -2.40 13.47
C ALA A 77 -6.71 -3.56 12.47
N THR A 78 -5.97 -4.63 12.77
CA THR A 78 -5.76 -5.76 11.85
C THR A 78 -7.05 -6.36 11.32
N ARG A 79 -8.05 -6.58 12.17
CA ARG A 79 -9.33 -7.18 11.75
C ARG A 79 -10.06 -6.31 10.72
N GLU A 80 -10.18 -5.03 11.01
CA GLU A 80 -10.88 -4.08 10.15
C GLU A 80 -10.17 -3.94 8.80
N VAL A 81 -8.84 -3.78 8.82
CA VAL A 81 -8.03 -3.62 7.60
C VAL A 81 -8.04 -4.89 6.77
N ALA A 82 -7.96 -6.07 7.39
CA ALA A 82 -8.03 -7.34 6.68
C ALA A 82 -9.39 -7.56 6.01
N ALA A 83 -10.49 -7.17 6.67
CA ALA A 83 -11.83 -7.26 6.07
C ALA A 83 -11.95 -6.35 4.83
N LYS A 84 -11.54 -5.08 4.96
CA LYS A 84 -11.51 -4.13 3.83
C LYS A 84 -10.65 -4.64 2.68
N LEU A 85 -9.48 -5.18 3.00
CA LEU A 85 -8.57 -5.75 2.01
C LEU A 85 -9.19 -6.96 1.30
N ALA A 86 -9.90 -7.82 2.02
CA ALA A 86 -10.59 -8.96 1.41
C ALA A 86 -11.67 -8.53 0.41
N ASP A 87 -12.44 -7.49 0.73
CA ASP A 87 -13.47 -6.94 -0.16
C ASP A 87 -12.84 -6.38 -1.45
N VAL A 88 -11.78 -5.58 -1.31
CA VAL A 88 -11.03 -4.99 -2.45
C VAL A 88 -10.40 -6.08 -3.33
N LEU A 89 -9.79 -7.11 -2.73
CA LEU A 89 -9.19 -8.21 -3.48
C LEU A 89 -10.24 -9.03 -4.23
N LYS A 90 -11.43 -9.20 -3.65
CA LYS A 90 -12.55 -9.85 -4.34
C LYS A 90 -12.99 -9.06 -5.55
N GLU A 91 -13.17 -7.75 -5.40
CA GLU A 91 -13.52 -6.85 -6.51
C GLU A 91 -12.51 -6.95 -7.66
N LEU A 92 -11.20 -6.91 -7.36
CA LEU A 92 -10.13 -7.07 -8.35
C LEU A 92 -10.18 -8.44 -9.06
N GLY A 93 -10.49 -9.50 -8.32
CA GLY A 93 -10.64 -10.85 -8.88
C GLY A 93 -11.83 -10.95 -9.85
N ASP A 94 -12.96 -10.34 -9.48
CA ASP A 94 -14.17 -10.30 -10.29
C ASP A 94 -13.93 -9.49 -11.59
N GLN A 95 -13.29 -8.32 -11.49
CA GLN A 95 -12.94 -7.49 -12.65
C GLN A 95 -12.03 -8.21 -13.65
N LYS A 96 -10.98 -8.90 -13.16
CA LYS A 96 -10.11 -9.72 -14.02
C LYS A 96 -10.90 -10.81 -14.74
N SER A 97 -11.79 -11.50 -14.02
CA SER A 97 -12.61 -12.57 -14.58
C SER A 97 -13.56 -12.07 -15.68
N SER A 98 -14.18 -10.90 -15.49
CA SER A 98 -15.05 -10.28 -16.51
C SER A 98 -14.29 -9.87 -17.78
N TRP A 99 -13.10 -9.28 -17.65
CA TRP A 99 -12.24 -8.93 -18.79
C TRP A 99 -11.84 -10.15 -19.62
N TRP A 100 -11.50 -11.28 -18.96
CA TRP A 100 -11.17 -12.53 -19.65
C TRP A 100 -12.34 -13.13 -20.43
N VAL A 101 -13.59 -12.96 -19.95
CA VAL A 101 -14.79 -13.43 -20.66
C VAL A 101 -15.03 -12.56 -21.90
N GLN A 102 -14.94 -11.24 -21.78
CA GLN A 102 -15.16 -10.30 -22.89
C GLN A 102 -14.15 -10.43 -24.04
N LEU A 103 -12.93 -10.90 -23.78
CA LEU A 103 -11.93 -11.15 -24.83
C LEU A 103 -12.09 -12.49 -25.58
N ARG A 104 -12.99 -13.36 -25.10
CA ARG A 104 -13.25 -14.68 -25.69
C ARG A 104 -14.51 -14.74 -26.55
N ASP A 105 -15.32 -13.68 -26.54
CA ASP A 105 -16.50 -13.47 -27.40
C ASP A 105 -16.16 -12.52 -28.56
#